data_AF-A0A831TBR4-F1
#
_entry.id   AF-A0A831TBR4-F1
#
_cell.length_a   1.000
_cell.length_b   1.000
_cell.length_c   1.000
_cell.angle_alpha   90.00
_cell.angle_beta   90.00
_cell.angle_gamma   90.00
#
_symmetry.space_group_name_H-M   'P 1'
#
loop_
_entity.id
_entity.type
_entity.pdbx_description
1 polymer ?
#
loop_
_entity_poly.entity_id
_entity_poly.type
_entity_poly.pdbx_seq_one_letter_code
_entity_poly.pdbx_strand_id
1 'polypeptide(L)' 'MSRKVTTQLMFEGTAEEAMTFYVSLFAGSEVKQIERYGAGSPGPEGTVKRAVFTLAG' A
#
# COMPACT_ATOMS: atom_id res chain seq x y z
N MET A 1 9.83 2.33 -26.21
CA MET A 1 9.27 1.62 -25.05
C MET A 1 8.72 2.66 -24.07
N SER A 2 7.47 2.54 -23.64
CA SER A 2 6.92 3.47 -22.65
C SER A 2 7.52 3.18 -21.26
N ARG A 3 8.00 4.21 -20.57
CA ARG A 3 8.55 4.07 -19.21
C ARG A 3 7.38 4.08 -18.23
N LYS A 4 7.13 2.94 -17.57
CA LYS A 4 6.16 2.86 -16.47
C LYS A 4 6.78 3.48 -15.22
N VAL A 5 6.11 4.47 -14.65
CA VAL A 5 6.48 5.10 -13.38
C VAL A 5 5.35 4.80 -12.40
N THR A 6 5.68 4.30 -11.22
CA THR A 6 4.71 4.02 -10.16
C THR A 6 4.94 5.01 -9.02
N THR A 7 3.89 5.70 -8.61
CA THR A 7 3.94 6.59 -7.45
C THR A 7 4.19 5.77 -6.20
N GLN A 8 5.18 6.18 -5.39
CA GLN A 8 5.45 5.58 -4.10
C GLN A 8 5.08 6.57 -2.99
N LEU A 9 4.20 6.14 -2.10
CA LEU A 9 3.76 6.90 -0.94
C LEU A 9 4.38 6.28 0.31
N MET A 10 5.01 7.10 1.15
CA MET A 10 5.61 6.66 2.41
C MET A 10 4.78 7.18 3.58
N PHE A 11 4.45 6.29 4.51
CA PHE A 11 3.62 6.58 5.68
C PHE A 11 4.32 6.08 6.94
N GLU A 12 4.04 6.73 8.06
CA GLU A 12 4.52 6.32 9.38
C GLU A 12 3.37 5.64 10.14
N GLY A 13 3.33 4.30 10.11
CA GLY A 13 2.34 3.47 10.82
C GLY A 13 0.92 3.44 10.22
N THR A 14 0.53 4.42 9.41
CA THR A 14 -0.86 4.58 8.90
C THR A 14 -1.07 4.09 7.46
N ALA A 15 -0.10 3.37 6.88
CA ALA A 15 -0.13 2.94 5.48
C ALA A 15 -1.38 2.11 5.13
N GLU A 16 -1.81 1.21 6.01
CA GLU A 16 -2.97 0.34 5.79
C GLU A 16 -4.29 1.11 5.79
N GLU A 17 -4.45 2.03 6.74
CA GLU A 17 -5.63 2.88 6.85
C GLU A 17 -5.72 3.82 5.65
N ALA A 18 -4.62 4.48 5.29
CA ALA A 18 -4.57 5.37 4.13
C ALA A 18 -4.92 4.63 2.83
N MET A 19 -4.33 3.46 2.61
CA MET A 19 -4.65 2.63 1.44
C MET A 19 -6.14 2.22 1.41
N THR A 20 -6.66 1.73 2.54
CA THR A 20 -8.08 1.33 2.66
C THR A 20 -9.00 2.51 2.36
N PHE A 21 -8.67 3.69 2.88
CA PHE A 21 -9.40 4.92 2.60
C PHE A 21 -9.37 5.27 1.11
N TYR A 22 -8.20 5.32 0.47
CA TYR A 22 -8.12 5.65 -0.96
C TYR A 22 -8.89 4.65 -1.83
N VAL A 23 -8.75 3.36 -1.57
CA VAL A 23 -9.48 2.32 -2.32
C VAL A 23 -10.99 2.47 -2.14
N SER A 24 -11.47 2.90 -0.97
CA SER A 24 -12.90 3.14 -0.73
C SER A 24 -13.47 4.35 -1.48
N LEU A 25 -12.63 5.33 -1.84
CA LEU A 25 -13.07 6.57 -2.46
C LEU A 25 -13.20 6.48 -3.99
N PHE A 26 -12.35 5.69 -4.63
CA PHE A 26 -12.26 5.64 -6.08
C PHE A 26 -12.84 4.33 -6.62
N ALA A 27 -13.86 4.42 -7.49
CA ALA A 27 -14.39 3.24 -8.19
C ALA A 27 -13.30 2.58 -9.06
N GLY A 28 -13.33 1.26 -9.20
CA GLY A 28 -12.27 0.52 -9.92
C GLY A 28 -10.93 0.50 -9.18
N SER A 29 -10.95 0.64 -7.86
CA SER A 29 -9.75 0.55 -7.03
C SER A 29 -9.72 -0.77 -6.29
N GLU A 30 -8.53 -1.32 -6.11
CA GLU A 30 -8.33 -2.55 -5.37
C GLU A 30 -6.90 -2.66 -4.84
N VAL A 31 -6.77 -3.38 -3.72
CA VAL A 31 -5.46 -3.73 -3.18
C VAL A 31 -4.96 -4.98 -3.91
N LYS A 32 -3.78 -4.89 -4.52
CA LYS A 32 -3.16 -5.99 -5.27
C LYS A 32 -2.27 -6.86 -4.40
N GLN A 33 -1.53 -6.25 -3.48
CA GLN A 33 -0.59 -6.95 -2.63
C GLN A 33 -0.35 -6.18 -1.33
N ILE A 34 -0.22 -6.90 -0.23
CA ILE A 34 0.21 -6.36 1.06
C ILE A 34 1.34 -7.25 1.59
N GLU A 35 2.48 -6.65 1.89
CA GLU A 35 3.58 -7.24 2.63
C GLU A 35 3.61 -6.60 4.02
N ARG A 36 3.57 -7.43 5.06
CA ARG A 36 3.61 -7.01 6.46
C ARG A 36 4.98 -7.30 7.06
N TYR A 37 5.34 -6.55 8.09
CA TYR A 37 6.49 -6.88 8.93
C TYR A 37 6.19 -8.14 9.75
N GLY A 38 7.08 -9.13 9.69
CA GLY A 38 7.01 -10.35 10.51
C GLY A 38 7.79 -10.20 11.82
N ALA A 39 7.65 -11.18 12.71
CA ALA A 39 8.40 -11.26 13.97
C ALA A 39 9.92 -11.10 13.75
N GLY A 40 10.55 -10.19 14.52
CA GLY A 40 11.98 -9.89 14.42
C GLY A 40 12.40 -8.99 13.25
N SER A 41 11.44 -8.41 12.51
CA SER A 41 11.74 -7.41 11.49
C SER A 41 12.03 -6.03 12.10
N PRO A 42 12.65 -5.08 11.34
CA PRO A 42 12.94 -3.73 11.84
C PRO A 42 11.70 -2.88 12.14
N GLY A 43 10.56 -3.19 11.50
CA GLY A 43 9.30 -2.48 11.72
C GLY A 43 8.39 -3.22 12.71
N PRO A 44 7.36 -2.55 13.26
CA PRO A 44 6.43 -3.16 14.18
C PRO A 44 5.72 -4.36 13.54
N GLU A 45 5.69 -5.49 14.23
CA GLU A 45 5.07 -6.72 13.72
C GLU A 45 3.60 -6.51 13.34
N GLY A 46 3.20 -7.07 12.19
CA GLY A 46 1.83 -6.96 11.67
C GLY A 46 1.55 -5.67 10.87
N THR A 47 2.39 -4.64 10.98
CA THR A 47 2.22 -3.40 10.21
C THR A 47 2.64 -3.57 8.75
N VAL A 48 2.12 -2.70 7.87
CA VAL A 48 2.43 -2.73 6.44
C VAL A 48 3.89 -2.30 6.22
N LYS A 49 4.67 -3.21 5.64
CA LYS A 49 6.02 -2.95 5.15
C LYS A 49 5.98 -2.36 3.73
N ARG A 50 5.12 -2.92 2.88
CA ARG A 50 4.90 -2.43 1.52
C ARG A 50 3.56 -2.93 1.01
N ALA A 51 2.81 -2.07 0.32
CA ALA A 51 1.59 -2.47 -0.35
C ALA A 51 1.57 -1.96 -1.78
N VAL A 52 0.88 -2.67 -2.65
CA VAL A 52 0.61 -2.30 -4.04
C VAL A 52 -0.90 -2.29 -4.21
N PHE A 53 -1.43 -1.17 -4.69
CA PHE A 53 -2.85 -0.99 -4.96
C PHE A 53 -3.04 -0.18 -6.23
N THR A 54 -4.20 -0.33 -6.86
CA THR A 54 -4.64 0.47 -7.99
C THR A 54 -5.71 1.45 -7.55
N LEU A 55 -5.68 2.67 -8.08
CA LEU A 55 -6.72 3.67 -7.87
C LEU A 55 -7.33 4.05 -9.22
N ALA A 56 -8.67 3.98 -9.31
CA ALA A 56 -9.42 4.34 -10.51
C ALA A 56 -8.87 3.68 -11.79
N GLY A 57 -8.66 2.37 -11.75
CA GLY A 57 -8.00 1.58 -12.81
C GLY A 57 -8.89 0.52 -13.43
#